data_AF-A0A7V0V7B8-F1
#
_entry.id   AF-A0A7V0V7B8-F1
#
_cell.length_a   1.000
_cell.length_b   1.000
_cell.length_c   1.000
_cell.angle_alpha   90.00
_cell.angle_beta   90.00
_cell.angle_gamma   90.00
#
_symmetry.space_group_name_H-M   'P 1'
#
loop_
_entity.id
_entity.type
_entity.pdbx_description
1 polymer ?
#
loop_
_entity_poly.entity_id
_entity_poly.type
_entity_poly.pdbx_seq_one_letter_code
_entity_poly.pdbx_strand_id
1 'polypeptide(L)'
;MIGSKSFVLDRGELNEDILSSFIKQNYISSTSIPPLILIPKAVEDHNLIEEALSSLRGAKVLLKVPQRGDKRELVDMASANARYALNMSLIKHSWEQEVYYAHRML
;
A
#
# COMPACT_ATOMS: atom_id res chain seq x y z
N MET A 1 -6.36 15.28 10.86
CA MET A 1 -6.98 14.41 9.83
C MET A 1 -6.01 13.28 9.53
N ILE A 2 -6.45 12.02 9.55
CA ILE A 2 -5.68 10.90 9.01
C ILE A 2 -6.04 10.82 7.52
N GLY A 3 -5.06 11.08 6.65
CA GLY A 3 -5.23 10.90 5.20
C GLY A 3 -5.02 9.43 4.83
N SER A 4 -5.85 8.90 3.93
CA SER A 4 -5.67 7.57 3.33
C SER A 4 -5.38 7.72 1.85
N LYS A 5 -4.35 7.03 1.35
CA LYS A 5 -4.06 6.90 -0.08
C LYS A 5 -4.07 5.42 -0.45
N SER A 6 -4.95 5.03 -1.37
CA SER A 6 -5.13 3.64 -1.81
C SER A 6 -4.63 3.47 -3.24
N PHE A 7 -4.07 2.30 -3.54
CA PHE A 7 -3.58 1.93 -4.86
C PHE A 7 -4.08 0.52 -5.19
N VAL A 8 -4.55 0.31 -6.42
CA VAL A 8 -5.01 -0.99 -6.90
C VAL A 8 -3.91 -1.59 -7.77
N LEU A 9 -3.52 -2.82 -7.47
CA LEU A 9 -2.64 -3.61 -8.32
C LEU A 9 -3.51 -4.29 -9.37
N ASP A 10 -3.21 -4.04 -10.64
CA ASP A 10 -4.01 -4.54 -11.77
C ASP A 10 -3.89 -6.08 -11.92
N ARG A 11 -2.74 -6.65 -11.52
CA ARG A 11 -2.47 -8.09 -11.48
C ARG A 11 -1.48 -8.45 -10.37
N GLY A 12 -1.66 -9.62 -9.76
CA GLY A 12 -0.72 -10.23 -8.82
C GLY A 12 -1.09 -10.09 -7.34
N GLU A 13 -0.43 -10.88 -6.50
CA GLU A 13 -0.51 -10.77 -5.04
C GLU A 13 0.61 -9.89 -4.48
N LEU A 14 0.37 -9.29 -3.32
CA LEU A 14 1.42 -8.51 -2.66
C LEU A 14 2.57 -9.43 -2.25
N ASN A 15 3.71 -9.25 -2.89
CA ASN A 15 4.97 -9.91 -2.52
C ASN A 15 6.03 -8.87 -2.13
N GLU A 16 7.22 -9.35 -1.76
CA GLU A 16 8.31 -8.53 -1.24
C GLU A 16 8.81 -7.52 -2.31
N ASP A 17 8.90 -7.95 -3.56
CA ASP A 17 9.39 -7.15 -4.69
C ASP A 17 8.41 -6.02 -5.06
N ILE A 18 7.12 -6.35 -5.10
CA ILE A 18 6.05 -5.39 -5.38
C ILE A 18 5.99 -4.37 -4.24
N LEU A 19 6.07 -4.82 -2.99
CA LEU A 19 6.08 -3.91 -1.84
C LEU A 19 7.32 -3.01 -1.83
N SER A 20 8.50 -3.55 -2.12
CA SER A 20 9.76 -2.80 -2.27
C SER A 20 9.62 -1.72 -3.33
N SER A 21 9.17 -2.10 -4.53
CA SER A 21 8.97 -1.20 -5.67
C SER A 21 7.95 -0.11 -5.35
N PHE A 22 6.85 -0.47 -4.69
CA PHE A 22 5.82 0.46 -4.29
C PHE A 22 6.35 1.52 -3.31
N ILE A 23 7.08 1.11 -2.26
CA ILE A 23 7.66 2.03 -1.28
C ILE A 23 8.61 3.03 -1.98
N LYS A 24 9.49 2.52 -2.85
CA LYS A 24 10.41 3.33 -3.64
C LYS A 24 9.65 4.36 -4.48
N GLN A 25 8.69 3.92 -5.29
CA GLN A 25 7.92 4.82 -6.17
C GLN A 25 7.10 5.85 -5.37
N ASN A 26 6.52 5.44 -4.24
CA ASN A 26 5.65 6.29 -3.43
C ASN A 26 6.42 7.39 -2.70
N TYR A 27 7.58 7.08 -2.11
CA TYR A 27 8.30 8.04 -1.26
C TYR A 27 9.46 8.75 -1.96
N ILE A 28 10.15 8.13 -2.93
CA ILE A 28 11.25 8.80 -3.66
C ILE A 28 10.73 10.03 -4.43
N SER A 29 9.50 9.96 -4.94
CA SER A 29 8.86 11.06 -5.66
C SER A 29 7.96 11.94 -4.77
N SER A 30 7.89 11.67 -3.47
CA SER A 30 6.99 12.38 -2.53
C SER A 30 7.61 13.67 -2.02
N THR A 31 6.76 14.69 -1.84
CA THR A 31 7.12 15.96 -1.18
C THR A 31 7.42 15.79 0.33
N SER A 32 7.06 14.65 0.93
CA SER A 32 7.30 14.38 2.35
C SER A 32 7.58 12.91 2.62
N ILE A 33 8.65 12.65 3.37
CA ILE A 33 9.08 11.32 3.83
C ILE A 33 8.93 11.27 5.36
N PRO A 34 8.12 10.37 5.93
CA PRO A 34 7.91 10.28 7.37
C PRO A 34 9.10 9.62 8.09
N PRO A 35 9.33 9.90 9.39
CA PRO A 35 10.38 9.26 10.19
C PRO A 35 10.16 7.76 10.43
N LEU A 36 8.92 7.28 10.31
CA LEU A 36 8.54 5.91 10.58
C LEU A 36 7.55 5.44 9.52
N ILE A 37 7.87 4.35 8.85
CA ILE A 37 7.02 3.67 7.88
C ILE A 37 6.76 2.27 8.42
N LEU A 38 5.47 1.94 8.61
CA LEU A 38 5.04 0.61 9.03
C LEU A 38 4.65 -0.21 7.80
N ILE A 39 5.17 -1.43 7.71
CA ILE A 39 4.91 -2.33 6.58
C ILE A 39 4.42 -3.70 7.09
N PRO A 40 3.55 -4.39 6.32
CA PRO A 40 2.96 -5.66 6.74
C PRO A 40 3.92 -6.85 6.68
N LYS A 41 4.96 -6.77 5.84
CA LYS A 41 5.98 -7.79 5.65
C LYS A 41 7.33 -7.13 5.42
N ALA A 42 8.42 -7.84 5.74
CA ALA A 42 9.75 -7.43 5.31
C ALA A 42 9.84 -7.41 3.77
N VAL A 43 10.79 -6.64 3.25
CA VAL A 43 11.11 -6.54 1.83
C VAL A 43 12.59 -6.86 1.65
N GLU A 44 12.99 -7.37 0.50
CA GLU A 44 14.37 -7.80 0.23
C GLU A 44 15.37 -6.66 0.46
N ASP A 45 15.08 -5.47 -0.08
CA ASP A 45 15.95 -4.28 0.00
C ASP A 45 15.74 -3.43 1.27
N HIS A 46 15.31 -4.02 2.40
CA HIS A 46 14.85 -3.26 3.57
C HIS A 46 15.84 -2.16 4.02
N ASN A 47 17.11 -2.53 4.22
CA ASN A 47 18.14 -1.60 4.69
C ASN A 47 18.47 -0.52 3.66
N LEU A 48 18.51 -0.91 2.38
CA LEU A 48 18.82 0.00 1.29
C LEU A 48 17.70 1.04 1.09
N ILE A 49 16.44 0.64 1.27
CA ILE A 49 15.30 1.55 1.28
C ILE A 49 15.38 2.50 2.49
N GLU A 50 15.65 1.99 3.69
CA GLU A 50 15.75 2.84 4.89
C GLU A 50 16.86 3.91 4.76
N GLU A 51 18.02 3.51 4.24
CA GLU A 51 19.15 4.41 3.98
C GLU A 51 18.80 5.46 2.92
N ALA A 52 18.26 5.03 1.77
CA ALA A 52 17.88 5.93 0.69
C ALA A 52 16.83 6.96 1.15
N LEU A 53 15.81 6.53 1.88
CA LEU A 53 14.78 7.42 2.42
C LEU A 53 15.33 8.36 3.49
N SER A 54 16.25 7.88 4.33
CA SER A 54 16.93 8.72 5.34
C SER A 54 17.77 9.81 4.69
N SER A 55 18.48 9.47 3.62
CA SER A 55 19.29 10.40 2.83
C SER A 55 18.42 11.47 2.17
N LEU A 56 17.34 11.06 1.48
CA LEU A 56 16.39 11.98 0.84
C LEU A 56 15.68 12.89 1.84
N ARG A 57 15.37 12.39 3.04
CA ARG A 57 14.74 13.16 4.11
C ARG A 57 15.71 14.11 4.82
N GLY A 58 17.02 13.82 4.81
CA GLY A 58 18.02 14.49 5.63
C GLY A 58 17.98 14.13 7.13
N ALA A 59 17.21 13.09 7.50
CA ALA A 59 17.06 12.62 8.87
C ALA A 59 16.66 11.14 8.91
N LYS A 60 16.99 10.44 9.99
CA LYS A 60 16.74 8.99 10.13
C LYS A 60 15.27 8.64 9.87
N VAL A 61 15.05 7.76 8.91
CA VAL A 61 13.80 7.05 8.64
C VAL A 61 13.91 5.65 9.22
N LEU A 62 12.81 5.10 9.73
CA LEU A 62 12.72 3.73 10.21
C LEU A 62 11.67 2.98 9.41
N LEU A 63 12.05 1.88 8.79
CA LEU A 63 11.12 0.95 8.17
C LEU A 63 10.87 -0.19 9.16
N LYS A 64 9.61 -0.46 9.54
CA LYS A 64 9.31 -1.46 10.57
C LYS A 64 8.19 -2.41 10.19
N VAL A 65 8.43 -3.69 10.50
CA VAL A 65 7.42 -4.75 10.47
C VAL A 65 6.98 -5.03 11.90
N PRO A 66 5.93 -4.37 12.43
CA PRO A 66 5.48 -4.60 13.80
C PRO A 66 4.94 -6.02 13.96
N GLN A 67 5.31 -6.68 15.07
CA GLN A 67 4.91 -8.04 15.39
C GLN A 67 3.83 -8.13 16.49
N ARG A 68 3.69 -7.07 17.31
CA ARG A 68 2.73 -7.00 18.43
C ARG A 68 2.44 -5.55 18.84
N GLY A 69 1.36 -5.35 19.61
CA GLY A 69 0.93 -4.07 20.18
C GLY A 69 0.29 -3.13 19.15
N ASP A 70 0.08 -1.87 19.54
CA ASP A 70 -0.73 -0.89 18.78
C ASP A 70 -0.28 -0.70 17.33
N LYS A 71 1.04 -0.71 17.07
CA LYS A 71 1.57 -0.58 15.70
C LYS A 71 1.20 -1.78 14.83
N ARG A 72 1.10 -2.97 15.42
CA ARG A 72 0.64 -4.17 14.71
C ARG A 72 -0.85 -4.03 14.38
N GLU A 73 -1.65 -3.60 15.35
CA GLU A 73 -3.09 -3.36 15.14
C GLU A 73 -3.35 -2.33 14.04
N LEU A 74 -2.54 -1.27 13.95
CA LEU A 74 -2.62 -0.29 12.86
C LEU A 74 -2.38 -0.93 11.48
N VAL A 75 -1.35 -1.78 11.37
CA VAL A 75 -1.05 -2.51 10.12
C VAL A 75 -2.15 -3.50 9.77
N ASP A 76 -2.71 -4.19 10.77
CA ASP A 76 -3.81 -5.14 10.57
C ASP A 76 -5.09 -4.44 10.12
N MET A 77 -5.41 -3.29 10.72
CA MET A 77 -6.53 -2.45 10.30
C MET A 77 -6.34 -1.91 8.88
N ALA A 78 -5.13 -1.42 8.54
CA ALA A 78 -4.82 -0.99 7.19
C ALA A 78 -4.96 -2.14 6.17
N SER A 79 -4.54 -3.35 6.54
CA SER A 79 -4.67 -4.54 5.72
C SER A 79 -6.13 -4.97 5.54
N ALA A 80 -6.94 -4.87 6.60
CA ALA A 80 -8.38 -5.14 6.52
C ALA A 80 -9.09 -4.13 5.62
N ASN A 81 -8.75 -2.84 5.75
CA ASN A 81 -9.28 -1.78 4.90
C ASN A 81 -8.90 -1.99 3.44
N ALA A 82 -7.66 -2.40 3.16
CA ALA A 82 -7.22 -2.70 1.79
C ALA A 82 -8.01 -3.87 1.18
N ARG A 83 -8.23 -4.96 1.93
CA ARG A 83 -9.06 -6.09 1.47
C ARG A 83 -10.51 -5.68 1.20
N TYR A 84 -11.10 -4.89 2.11
CA TYR A 84 -12.46 -4.39 1.92
C TYR A 84 -12.59 -3.51 0.68
N ALA A 85 -11.65 -2.58 0.49
CA ALA A 85 -11.62 -1.70 -0.69
C ALA A 85 -11.46 -2.49 -1.99
N LEU A 86 -10.62 -3.53 -2.01
CA LEU A 86 -10.46 -4.41 -3.16
C LEU A 86 -11.77 -5.15 -3.48
N ASN A 87 -12.40 -5.77 -2.48
CA ASN A 87 -13.67 -6.47 -2.66
C ASN A 87 -14.76 -5.54 -3.21
N MET A 88 -14.87 -4.34 -2.66
CA MET A 88 -15.84 -3.35 -3.14
C MET A 88 -15.54 -2.91 -4.58
N SER A 89 -14.26 -2.77 -4.94
CA SER A 89 -13.84 -2.47 -6.31
C SER A 89 -14.24 -3.57 -7.28
N LEU A 90 -13.99 -4.85 -6.93
CA LEU A 90 -14.36 -5.99 -7.76
C LEU A 90 -15.87 -6.10 -7.96
N ILE A 91 -16.65 -5.91 -6.88
CA ILE A 91 -18.11 -5.88 -6.93
C ILE A 91 -18.58 -4.76 -7.86
N LYS A 92 -18.06 -3.54 -7.72
CA LYS A 92 -18.43 -2.42 -8.59
C LYS A 92 -18.15 -2.72 -10.07
N HIS A 93 -17.00 -3.30 -10.38
CA HIS A 93 -16.65 -3.66 -11.75
C HIS A 93 -17.58 -4.74 -12.34
N SER A 94 -18.03 -5.73 -11.55
CA SER A 94 -18.98 -6.73 -12.05
C SER A 94 -20.34 -6.12 -12.37
N TRP A 95 -20.86 -5.25 -11.48
CA TRP A 95 -22.13 -4.55 -11.72
C TRP A 95 -22.06 -3.64 -12.94
N GLU A 96 -20.96 -2.90 -13.13
CA GLU A 96 -20.76 -2.02 -14.29
C GLU A 96 -20.77 -2.81 -15.60
N GLN A 97 -20.16 -3.99 -15.64
CA GLN A 97 -20.19 -4.85 -16.82
C GLN A 97 -21.58 -5.42 -17.09
N GLU A 98 -22.28 -5.96 -16.09
CA GLU A 98 -23.64 -6.48 -16.26
C GLU A 98 -24.62 -5.43 -16.79
N VAL A 99 -24.60 -4.22 -16.21
CA VAL A 99 -25.45 -3.10 -16.65
C VAL A 99 -25.08 -2.67 -18.08
N TYR A 100 -23.79 -2.62 -18.41
CA TYR A 100 -23.31 -2.29 -19.75
C TYR A 100 -23.80 -3.29 -20.81
N TYR A 101 -23.70 -4.59 -20.54
CA TYR A 101 -24.17 -5.62 -21.47
C TYR A 101 -25.69 -5.65 -21.60
N ALA A 102 -26.43 -5.40 -20.51
CA ALA A 102 -27.89 -5.31 -20.55
C ALA A 102 -28.39 -4.16 -21.43
N HIS A 103 -27.71 -2.99 -21.42
CA HIS A 103 -28.08 -1.85 -22.27
C HIS A 103 -27.74 -2.04 -23.75
N ARG A 104 -26.73 -2.85 -24.08
CA ARG A 104 -26.27 -3.06 -25.46
C ARG A 104 -27.01 -4.19 -26.18
N MET A 105 -27.84 -4.95 -25.45
CA MET A 105 -28.71 -6.02 -25.97
C MET A 105 -30.16 -5.55 -26.22
N LEU A 106 -30.45 -4.26 -26.02
CA LEU A 106 -31.71 -3.58 -26.37
C LEU A 106 -31.46 -2.61 -27.54
#